data_AF-V5HRZ2-F1
#
_entry.id   AF-V5HRZ2-F1
#
_cell.length_a   1.000
_cell.length_b   1.000
_cell.length_c   1.000
_cell.angle_alpha   90.00
_cell.angle_beta   90.00
_cell.angle_gamma   90.00
#
_symmetry.space_group_name_H-M   'P 1'
#
loop_
_entity.id
_entity.type
_entity.pdbx_description
1 polymer ?
#
loop_
_entity_poly.entity_id
_entity_poly.type
_entity_poly.pdbx_seq_one_letter_code
_entity_poly.pdbx_strand_id
1 'polypeptide(L)'
;DTQQHSSKPKKGKLTEQMKYCNSILKELFAKKHAGYAWPFYKPVDADLLGLHDYHEIIKHPMDLGTVKQKMDNREYKSPEEFAGDVRLIFTNCYKYNPPDHEVVAMARKLQDVFEMRYAKMPDEPPQSDPAPVSQTDKTEDSDSSSSSNSSTSGSSSSSDTEDSDEERERKLQQLQEQLRKVTEQISLLAAKSRKKDKKKKHKKAKRGDKEEGAKEVKLEVEPSGSAGGASNPPDLAGLAG
;
A
#
# COMPACT_ATOMS: atom_id res chain seq x y z
N ASP A 1 -19.15 -21.59 -43.75
CA ASP A 1 -18.35 -21.67 -42.52
C ASP A 1 -17.18 -20.71 -42.69
N THR A 2 -17.33 -19.46 -42.24
CA THR A 2 -16.31 -18.42 -42.44
C THR A 2 -15.73 -18.08 -41.08
N GLN A 3 -14.64 -18.76 -40.71
CA GLN A 3 -13.91 -18.51 -39.47
C GLN A 3 -13.16 -17.18 -39.57
N GLN A 4 -13.66 -16.16 -38.85
CA GLN A 4 -12.90 -14.95 -38.57
C GLN A 4 -11.89 -15.24 -37.45
N HIS A 5 -10.62 -15.35 -37.83
CA HIS A 5 -9.51 -15.33 -36.88
C HIS A 5 -9.36 -13.92 -36.30
N SER A 6 -9.81 -13.73 -35.06
CA SER A 6 -9.46 -12.57 -34.24
C SER A 6 -8.02 -12.74 -33.72
N SER A 7 -7.08 -12.09 -34.37
CA SER A 7 -5.69 -11.99 -33.93
C SER A 7 -5.60 -11.03 -32.74
N LYS A 8 -5.53 -11.59 -31.52
CA LYS A 8 -5.20 -10.82 -30.31
C LYS A 8 -3.85 -10.11 -30.52
N PRO A 9 -3.74 -8.79 -30.25
CA PRO A 9 -2.47 -8.08 -30.41
C PRO A 9 -1.45 -8.63 -29.42
N LYS A 10 -0.27 -8.97 -29.92
CA LYS A 10 0.88 -9.39 -29.09
C LYS A 10 1.20 -8.25 -28.13
N LYS A 11 1.09 -8.49 -26.81
CA LYS A 11 1.43 -7.50 -25.78
C LYS A 11 2.90 -7.07 -25.96
N GLY A 12 3.10 -5.86 -26.48
CA GLY A 12 4.44 -5.27 -26.69
C GLY A 12 5.18 -5.06 -25.36
N LYS A 13 6.51 -4.90 -25.42
CA LYS A 13 7.31 -4.51 -24.24
C LYS A 13 6.84 -3.13 -23.75
N LEU A 14 6.85 -2.93 -22.43
CA LEU A 14 6.47 -1.65 -21.81
C LEU A 14 7.54 -0.60 -22.15
N THR A 15 7.14 0.62 -22.56
CA THR A 15 8.08 1.73 -22.84
C THR A 15 8.84 2.11 -21.58
N GLU A 16 10.01 2.76 -21.72
CA GLU A 16 10.78 3.24 -20.55
C GLU A 16 9.97 4.23 -19.70
N GLN A 17 9.22 5.12 -20.34
CA GLN A 17 8.32 6.05 -19.65
C GLN A 17 7.23 5.31 -18.85
N MET A 18 6.63 4.27 -19.43
CA MET A 18 5.62 3.47 -18.72
C MET A 18 6.22 2.64 -17.58
N LYS A 19 7.47 2.17 -17.70
CA LYS A 19 8.21 1.58 -16.57
C LYS A 19 8.44 2.62 -15.47
N TYR A 20 8.76 3.86 -15.83
CA TYR A 20 8.90 4.96 -14.89
C TYR A 20 7.57 5.24 -14.17
N CYS A 21 6.45 5.32 -14.88
CA CYS A 21 5.10 5.43 -14.30
C CYS A 21 4.81 4.33 -13.27
N ASN A 22 5.14 3.08 -13.61
CA ASN A 22 5.01 1.96 -12.66
C ASN A 22 5.93 2.13 -11.43
N SER A 23 7.11 2.73 -11.58
CA SER A 23 7.99 3.04 -10.45
C SER A 23 7.39 4.11 -9.52
N ILE A 24 6.77 5.15 -10.10
CA ILE A 24 6.03 6.18 -9.34
C ILE A 24 4.90 5.50 -8.56
N LEU A 25 4.12 4.65 -9.21
CA LEU A 25 3.02 3.95 -8.56
C LEU A 25 3.48 3.10 -7.39
N LYS A 26 4.59 2.36 -7.54
CA LYS A 26 5.21 1.61 -6.44
C LYS A 26 5.66 2.52 -5.30
N GLU A 27 6.17 3.70 -5.61
CA GLU A 27 6.51 4.70 -4.60
C GLU A 27 5.27 5.19 -3.86
N LEU A 28 4.16 5.49 -4.53
CA LEU A 28 2.91 5.92 -3.85
C LEU A 28 2.38 4.88 -2.85
N PHE A 29 2.63 3.59 -3.09
CA PHE A 29 2.31 2.49 -2.15
C PHE A 29 3.39 2.22 -1.08
N ALA A 30 4.54 2.90 -1.14
CA ALA A 30 5.64 2.63 -0.21
C ALA A 30 5.25 3.01 1.23
N LYS A 31 5.73 2.23 2.20
CA LYS A 31 5.42 2.39 3.64
C LYS A 31 5.65 3.81 4.16
N LYS A 32 6.62 4.55 3.59
CA LYS A 32 6.92 5.95 3.96
C LYS A 32 5.76 6.91 3.69
N HIS A 33 4.85 6.57 2.77
CA HIS A 33 3.66 7.36 2.45
C HIS A 33 2.38 6.82 3.09
N ALA A 34 2.41 5.62 3.68
CA ALA A 34 1.23 4.95 4.18
C ALA A 34 0.46 5.74 5.26
N GLY A 35 1.14 6.63 5.99
CA GLY A 35 0.51 7.51 6.98
C GLY A 35 -0.52 8.50 6.40
N TYR A 36 -0.50 8.75 5.09
CA TYR A 36 -1.46 9.63 4.41
C TYR A 36 -2.02 9.05 3.10
N ALA A 37 -1.43 7.98 2.56
CA ALA A 37 -1.88 7.40 1.30
C ALA A 37 -2.99 6.35 1.43
N TRP A 38 -3.18 5.79 2.64
CA TRP A 38 -4.10 4.68 2.87
C TRP A 38 -5.56 4.90 2.42
N PRO A 39 -6.14 6.13 2.50
CA PRO A 39 -7.51 6.35 2.02
C PRO A 39 -7.67 6.15 0.52
N PHE A 40 -6.57 6.24 -0.24
CA PHE A 40 -6.56 6.20 -1.70
C PHE A 40 -6.18 4.83 -2.25
N TYR A 41 -5.98 3.81 -1.41
CA TYR A 41 -5.54 2.48 -1.84
C TYR A 41 -6.65 1.62 -2.45
N LYS A 42 -7.91 1.92 -2.14
CA LYS A 42 -9.07 1.17 -2.57
C LYS A 42 -10.17 2.13 -3.02
N PRO A 43 -11.14 1.66 -3.83
CA PRO A 43 -12.32 2.45 -4.16
C PRO A 43 -13.02 2.95 -2.89
N VAL A 44 -13.56 4.17 -2.97
CA VAL A 44 -14.40 4.71 -1.88
C VAL A 44 -15.66 3.89 -1.79
N ASP A 45 -15.87 3.25 -0.64
CA ASP A 45 -17.08 2.51 -0.31
C ASP A 45 -18.10 3.49 0.28
N ALA A 46 -18.91 4.09 -0.59
CA ALA A 46 -19.86 5.14 -0.21
C ALA A 46 -20.92 4.63 0.78
N ASP A 47 -21.38 3.39 0.61
CA ASP A 47 -22.38 2.77 1.48
C ASP A 47 -21.82 2.54 2.88
N LEU A 48 -20.61 1.98 2.97
CA LEU A 48 -19.94 1.73 4.25
C LEU A 48 -19.63 3.02 5.02
N LEU A 49 -19.36 4.11 4.29
CA LEU A 49 -19.05 5.42 4.87
C LEU A 49 -20.30 6.31 5.08
N GLY A 50 -21.48 5.86 4.66
CA GLY A 50 -22.73 6.64 4.76
C GLY A 50 -22.77 7.87 3.85
N LEU A 51 -22.05 7.85 2.73
CA LEU A 51 -21.90 8.96 1.79
C LEU A 51 -22.94 8.85 0.67
N HIS A 52 -24.20 9.16 0.99
CA HIS A 52 -25.34 8.93 0.09
C HIS A 52 -25.28 9.71 -1.23
N ASP A 53 -24.60 10.85 -1.26
CA ASP A 53 -24.46 11.74 -2.42
C ASP A 53 -23.16 11.51 -3.22
N TYR A 54 -22.30 10.58 -2.80
CA TYR A 54 -20.96 10.42 -3.37
C TYR A 54 -20.99 10.14 -4.87
N HIS A 55 -21.80 9.18 -5.32
CA HIS A 55 -21.92 8.81 -6.74
C HIS A 55 -22.76 9.82 -7.55
N GLU A 56 -23.49 10.72 -6.88
CA GLU A 56 -24.15 11.84 -7.54
C GLU A 56 -23.14 12.94 -7.86
N ILE A 57 -22.19 13.21 -6.96
CA ILE A 57 -21.17 14.25 -7.12
C ILE A 57 -19.97 13.75 -7.94
N ILE A 58 -19.49 12.54 -7.65
CA ILE A 58 -18.31 11.91 -8.26
C ILE A 58 -18.74 10.95 -9.38
N LYS A 59 -18.57 11.40 -10.61
CA LYS A 59 -18.98 10.67 -11.83
C LYS A 59 -18.00 9.60 -12.27
N HIS A 60 -16.72 9.79 -11.96
CA HIS A 60 -15.66 8.86 -12.33
C HIS A 60 -14.81 8.56 -11.09
N PRO A 61 -15.25 7.63 -10.22
CA PRO A 61 -14.43 7.18 -9.09
C PRO A 61 -13.10 6.61 -9.56
N MET A 62 -12.03 6.86 -8.80
CA MET A 62 -10.70 6.32 -9.07
C MET A 62 -9.93 6.16 -7.77
N ASP A 63 -9.04 5.17 -7.72
CA ASP A 63 -8.17 4.87 -6.58
C ASP A 63 -6.87 4.21 -7.07
N LEU A 64 -5.85 4.19 -6.21
CA LEU A 64 -4.54 3.65 -6.55
C LEU A 64 -4.56 2.13 -6.81
N GLY A 65 -5.49 1.40 -6.21
CA GLY A 65 -5.69 -0.02 -6.46
C GLY A 65 -6.19 -0.26 -7.89
N THR A 66 -7.19 0.50 -8.32
CA THR A 66 -7.68 0.49 -9.71
C THR A 66 -6.59 0.94 -10.68
N VAL A 67 -5.86 2.03 -10.39
CA VAL A 67 -4.72 2.47 -11.21
C VAL A 67 -3.67 1.37 -11.36
N LYS A 68 -3.38 0.64 -10.27
CA LYS A 68 -2.47 -0.50 -10.30
C LYS A 68 -2.99 -1.63 -11.17
N GLN A 69 -4.26 -1.97 -11.08
CA GLN A 69 -4.87 -2.98 -11.93
C GLN A 69 -4.75 -2.60 -13.41
N LYS A 70 -5.08 -1.35 -13.78
CA LYS A 70 -4.95 -0.84 -15.15
C LYS A 70 -3.50 -0.89 -15.65
N MET A 71 -2.54 -0.53 -14.81
CA MET A 71 -1.11 -0.61 -15.12
C MET A 71 -0.66 -2.06 -15.38
N ASP A 72 -1.03 -2.99 -14.50
CA ASP A 72 -0.69 -4.42 -14.61
C ASP A 72 -1.34 -5.06 -15.85
N ASN A 73 -2.55 -4.64 -16.18
CA ASN A 73 -3.29 -5.08 -17.36
C ASN A 73 -2.79 -4.47 -18.68
N ARG A 74 -1.94 -3.44 -18.61
CA ARG A 74 -1.43 -2.63 -19.74
C ARG A 74 -2.54 -1.88 -20.47
N GLU A 75 -3.45 -1.30 -19.70
CA GLU A 75 -4.56 -0.49 -20.23
C GLU A 75 -4.14 0.94 -20.57
N TYR A 76 -3.06 1.44 -19.96
CA TYR A 76 -2.49 2.74 -20.30
C TYR A 76 -1.62 2.66 -21.55
N LYS A 77 -1.93 3.52 -22.52
CA LYS A 77 -1.18 3.65 -23.78
C LYS A 77 -0.07 4.70 -23.67
N SER A 78 -0.21 5.65 -22.74
CA SER A 78 0.75 6.72 -22.55
C SER A 78 0.89 7.12 -21.06
N PRO A 79 1.98 7.80 -20.69
CA PRO A 79 2.15 8.37 -19.35
C PRO A 79 1.04 9.34 -18.96
N GLU A 80 0.48 10.08 -19.92
CA GLU A 80 -0.56 11.08 -19.69
C GLU A 80 -1.87 10.42 -19.25
N GLU A 81 -2.23 9.26 -19.83
CA GLU A 81 -3.41 8.50 -19.39
C GLU A 81 -3.25 8.02 -17.94
N PHE A 82 -2.06 7.55 -17.56
CA PHE A 82 -1.74 7.17 -16.19
C PHE A 82 -1.82 8.39 -15.24
N ALA A 83 -1.24 9.52 -15.64
CA ALA A 83 -1.27 10.75 -14.84
C ALA A 83 -2.69 11.28 -14.69
N GLY A 84 -3.51 11.17 -15.73
CA GLY A 84 -4.92 11.56 -15.71
C GLY A 84 -5.68 10.83 -14.61
N ASP A 85 -5.55 9.51 -14.53
CA ASP A 85 -6.22 8.72 -13.49
C ASP A 85 -5.68 9.02 -12.09
N VAL A 86 -4.36 9.17 -11.92
CA VAL A 86 -3.80 9.52 -10.60
C VAL A 86 -4.28 10.91 -10.16
N ARG A 87 -4.29 11.90 -11.05
CA ARG A 87 -4.81 13.25 -10.76
C ARG A 87 -6.32 13.26 -10.51
N LEU A 88 -7.06 12.34 -11.14
CA LEU A 88 -8.50 12.17 -10.90
C LEU A 88 -8.79 11.75 -9.46
N ILE A 89 -7.95 10.91 -8.84
CA ILE A 89 -8.07 10.55 -7.41
C ILE A 89 -8.09 11.81 -6.54
N PHE A 90 -7.12 12.71 -6.75
CA PHE A 90 -6.99 13.96 -5.98
C PHE A 90 -8.11 14.95 -6.30
N THR A 91 -8.44 15.10 -7.59
CA THR A 91 -9.51 16.01 -8.03
C THR A 91 -10.86 15.60 -7.46
N ASN A 92 -11.16 14.29 -7.43
CA ASN A 92 -12.37 13.77 -6.78
C ASN A 92 -12.36 14.03 -5.27
N CYS A 93 -11.22 13.84 -4.61
CA CYS A 93 -11.05 14.15 -3.19
C CYS A 93 -11.39 15.62 -2.90
N TYR A 94 -10.86 16.56 -3.68
CA TYR A 94 -11.10 18.00 -3.50
C TYR A 94 -12.50 18.44 -3.89
N LYS A 95 -13.13 17.72 -4.82
CA LYS A 95 -14.50 18.01 -5.26
C LYS A 95 -15.53 17.61 -4.20
N TYR A 96 -15.34 16.46 -3.56
CA TYR A 96 -16.30 15.94 -2.59
C TYR A 96 -16.10 16.51 -1.18
N ASN A 97 -14.85 16.68 -0.75
CA ASN A 97 -14.54 17.02 0.63
C ASN A 97 -14.27 18.52 0.80
N PRO A 98 -14.66 19.11 1.94
CA PRO A 98 -14.33 20.51 2.23
C PRO A 98 -12.81 20.69 2.43
N PRO A 99 -12.26 21.89 2.18
CA PRO A 99 -10.82 22.12 2.08
C PRO A 99 -10.03 21.91 3.37
N ASP A 100 -10.71 21.92 4.51
CA ASP A 100 -10.22 21.70 5.87
C ASP A 100 -10.30 20.23 6.32
N HIS A 101 -10.93 19.35 5.54
CA HIS A 101 -11.02 17.93 5.85
C HIS A 101 -9.64 17.25 5.81
N GLU A 102 -9.36 16.36 6.76
CA GLU A 102 -8.04 15.71 6.89
C GLU A 102 -7.62 14.97 5.61
N VAL A 103 -8.57 14.31 4.94
CA VAL A 103 -8.34 13.60 3.67
C VAL A 103 -7.85 14.51 2.54
N VAL A 104 -8.21 15.79 2.56
CA VAL A 104 -7.74 16.78 1.57
C VAL A 104 -6.27 17.12 1.84
N ALA A 105 -5.88 17.29 3.11
CA ALA A 105 -4.48 17.48 3.48
C ALA A 105 -3.62 16.24 3.14
N MET A 106 -4.17 15.05 3.35
CA MET A 106 -3.53 13.78 2.95
C MET A 106 -3.35 13.69 1.42
N ALA A 107 -4.38 14.03 0.65
CA ALA A 107 -4.33 14.04 -0.82
C ALA A 107 -3.27 15.01 -1.33
N ARG A 108 -3.19 16.24 -0.80
CA ARG A 108 -2.16 17.23 -1.20
C ARG A 108 -0.75 16.69 -1.01
N LYS A 109 -0.44 16.11 0.16
CA LYS A 109 0.87 15.51 0.44
C LYS A 109 1.22 14.39 -0.56
N LEU A 110 0.26 13.55 -0.92
CA LEU A 110 0.49 12.47 -1.88
C LEU A 110 0.62 12.99 -3.31
N GLN A 111 -0.16 14.01 -3.67
CA GLN A 111 -0.08 14.69 -4.97
C GLN A 111 1.30 15.34 -5.15
N ASP A 112 1.85 16.00 -4.13
CA ASP A 112 3.19 16.61 -4.21
C ASP A 112 4.27 15.56 -4.54
N VAL A 113 4.19 14.38 -3.92
CA VAL A 113 5.09 13.26 -4.21
C VAL A 113 4.91 12.79 -5.66
N PHE A 114 3.67 12.63 -6.10
CA PHE A 114 3.36 12.22 -7.46
C PHE A 114 3.90 13.21 -8.49
N GLU A 115 3.56 14.50 -8.38
CA GLU A 115 3.95 15.53 -9.36
C GLU A 115 5.47 15.74 -9.38
N MET A 116 6.12 15.75 -8.22
CA MET A 116 7.59 15.84 -8.13
C MET A 116 8.27 14.68 -8.86
N ARG A 117 7.72 13.47 -8.78
CA ARG A 117 8.27 12.31 -9.47
C ARG A 117 7.93 12.33 -10.94
N TYR A 118 6.69 12.63 -11.28
CA TYR A 118 6.22 12.69 -12.66
C TYR A 118 7.00 13.72 -13.48
N ALA A 119 7.29 14.89 -12.91
CA ALA A 119 8.11 15.93 -13.55
C ALA A 119 9.58 15.54 -13.80
N LYS A 120 10.08 14.48 -13.13
CA LYS A 120 11.44 13.93 -13.32
C LYS A 120 11.46 12.75 -14.28
N MET A 121 10.35 12.47 -14.97
CA MET A 121 10.31 11.44 -15.99
C MET A 121 11.20 11.84 -17.16
N PRO A 122 12.09 10.95 -17.64
CA PRO A 122 12.89 11.23 -18.83
C PRO A 122 12.00 11.38 -20.06
N ASP A 123 12.31 12.35 -20.91
CA ASP A 123 11.71 12.45 -22.23
C ASP A 123 12.05 11.21 -23.05
N GLU A 124 11.08 10.73 -23.82
CA GLU A 124 11.33 9.63 -24.76
C GLU A 124 12.30 10.14 -25.83
N PRO A 125 13.44 9.47 -26.08
CA PRO A 125 14.31 9.87 -27.16
C PRO A 125 13.51 9.86 -28.47
N PRO A 126 13.72 10.86 -29.36
CA PRO A 126 13.04 10.88 -30.64
C PRO A 126 13.26 9.53 -31.32
N GLN A 127 12.17 8.86 -31.67
CA GLN A 127 12.25 7.61 -32.42
C GLN A 127 13.08 7.90 -33.66
N SER A 128 14.23 7.23 -33.77
CA SER A 128 15.02 7.26 -34.99
C SER A 128 14.16 6.57 -36.04
N ASP A 129 13.52 7.36 -36.91
CA ASP A 129 12.88 6.80 -38.09
C ASP A 129 13.88 5.86 -38.77
N PRO A 130 13.44 4.67 -39.25
CA PRO A 130 14.32 3.83 -40.06
C PRO A 130 14.72 4.64 -41.30
N ALA A 131 16.01 4.94 -41.41
CA ALA A 131 16.58 5.71 -42.50
C ALA A 131 16.13 5.16 -43.87
N PRO A 132 15.52 5.97 -44.75
CA PRO A 132 15.46 5.62 -46.15
C PRO A 132 16.83 5.92 -46.76
N VAL A 133 17.50 4.86 -47.21
CA VAL A 133 18.72 4.91 -48.01
C VAL A 133 18.50 5.64 -49.33
N SER A 134 19.22 6.76 -49.48
CA SER A 134 19.94 7.25 -50.67
C SER A 134 19.24 7.25 -52.04
N GLN A 135 19.00 8.45 -52.59
CA GLN A 135 19.44 8.81 -53.95
C GLN A 135 19.89 10.29 -53.99
N THR A 136 20.95 10.52 -54.78
CA THR A 136 21.73 11.73 -55.09
C THR A 136 20.88 12.78 -55.83
N ASP A 137 21.14 14.10 -55.87
CA ASP A 137 22.32 14.84 -56.35
C ASP A 137 22.25 16.35 -55.97
N LYS A 138 23.44 16.92 -55.67
CA LYS A 138 24.04 18.22 -56.09
C LYS A 138 23.47 19.63 -55.73
N THR A 139 24.29 20.32 -54.91
CA THR A 139 24.88 21.71 -54.99
C THR A 139 23.96 22.93 -55.23
N GLU A 140 24.01 24.01 -54.44
CA GLU A 140 24.97 25.16 -54.44
C GLU A 140 24.83 25.94 -53.09
N ASP A 141 25.90 26.18 -52.32
CA ASP A 141 26.72 27.42 -52.19
C ASP A 141 26.04 28.66 -51.54
N SER A 142 26.48 29.02 -50.32
CA SER A 142 26.70 30.42 -49.90
C SER A 142 27.39 30.50 -48.53
N ASP A 143 28.43 31.34 -48.53
CA ASP A 143 29.43 31.60 -47.51
C ASP A 143 28.95 32.29 -46.20
N SER A 144 29.70 32.07 -45.11
CA SER A 144 30.45 33.14 -44.40
C SER A 144 30.81 32.78 -42.94
N SER A 145 32.08 32.37 -42.75
CA SER A 145 33.06 32.67 -41.67
C SER A 145 32.58 32.95 -40.23
N SER A 146 32.89 32.09 -39.25
CA SER A 146 34.02 32.13 -38.29
C SER A 146 34.08 33.38 -37.38
N SER A 147 34.18 33.25 -36.06
CA SER A 147 35.45 32.93 -35.40
C SER A 147 35.29 32.58 -33.92
N SER A 148 36.34 31.94 -33.41
CA SER A 148 36.52 31.22 -32.16
C SER A 148 37.16 32.03 -31.02
N ASN A 149 37.35 31.32 -29.90
CA ASN A 149 38.23 31.56 -28.73
C ASN A 149 37.52 32.23 -27.53
N SER A 150 37.80 31.91 -26.27
CA SER A 150 38.55 30.86 -25.58
C SER A 150 38.27 31.02 -24.07
N SER A 151 38.24 29.91 -23.33
CA SER A 151 38.55 29.70 -21.89
C SER A 151 38.75 30.90 -20.94
N THR A 152 38.22 30.81 -19.71
CA THR A 152 38.98 30.47 -18.49
C THR A 152 38.09 30.35 -17.25
N SER A 153 38.69 29.73 -16.24
CA SER A 153 38.26 29.21 -14.94
C SER A 153 37.49 30.12 -13.97
N GLY A 154 36.75 29.43 -13.08
CA GLY A 154 36.84 29.66 -11.64
C GLY A 154 35.65 30.38 -11.01
N SER A 155 34.90 29.68 -10.16
CA SER A 155 34.85 29.99 -8.73
C SER A 155 33.77 29.16 -8.05
N SER A 156 34.18 28.59 -6.93
CA SER A 156 33.38 28.03 -5.85
C SER A 156 32.24 28.96 -5.40
N SER A 157 31.10 28.35 -5.07
CA SER A 157 30.25 28.86 -3.98
C SER A 157 29.80 27.67 -3.15
N SER A 158 30.60 27.38 -2.12
CA SER A 158 30.12 26.85 -0.87
C SER A 158 29.28 27.94 -0.21
N SER A 159 28.03 27.64 0.10
CA SER A 159 27.28 28.40 1.09
C SER A 159 26.58 27.41 2.00
N ASP A 160 27.05 27.47 3.23
CA ASP A 160 26.63 26.78 4.43
C ASP A 160 25.13 26.85 4.64
N THR A 161 24.51 25.67 4.82
CA THR A 161 23.32 25.52 5.64
C THR A 161 23.51 24.32 6.56
N GLU A 162 24.53 24.39 7.42
CA GLU A 162 24.73 23.41 8.50
C GLU A 162 23.81 23.67 9.72
N ASP A 163 22.82 24.57 9.61
CA ASP A 163 21.84 24.81 10.68
C ASP A 163 20.60 23.88 10.58
N SER A 164 20.35 23.25 9.42
CA SER A 164 19.16 22.41 9.19
C SER A 164 19.36 20.92 9.48
N ASP A 165 20.59 20.41 9.39
CA ASP A 165 20.88 18.99 9.65
C ASP A 165 20.91 18.68 11.16
N GLU A 166 21.39 19.60 11.99
CA GLU A 166 21.44 19.41 13.44
C GLU A 166 20.04 19.40 14.08
N GLU A 167 19.13 20.27 13.63
CA GLU A 167 17.76 20.28 14.13
C GLU A 167 16.99 19.01 13.72
N ARG A 168 17.24 18.53 12.49
CA ARG A 168 16.73 17.26 11.98
C ARG A 168 17.24 16.09 12.81
N GLU A 169 18.52 16.08 13.16
CA GLU A 169 19.12 15.04 13.99
C GLU A 169 18.57 15.05 15.43
N ARG A 170 18.43 16.22 16.05
CA ARG A 170 17.79 16.34 17.37
C ARG A 170 16.36 15.81 17.37
N LYS A 171 15.59 16.09 16.32
CA LYS A 171 14.21 15.60 16.18
C LYS A 171 14.15 14.09 15.99
N LEU A 172 15.11 13.51 15.26
CA LEU A 172 15.25 12.06 15.12
C LEU A 172 15.63 11.39 16.45
N GLN A 173 16.55 11.97 17.21
CA GLN A 173 16.93 11.48 18.53
C GLN A 173 15.75 11.54 19.51
N GLN A 174 14.99 12.65 19.49
CA GLN A 174 13.80 12.79 20.34
C GLN A 174 12.73 11.74 20.01
N LEU A 175 12.53 11.45 18.71
CA LEU A 175 11.56 10.44 18.28
C LEU A 175 12.02 9.02 18.66
N GLN A 176 13.32 8.73 18.54
CA GLN A 176 13.89 7.46 19.01
C GLN A 176 13.73 7.28 20.53
N GLU A 177 13.90 8.35 21.31
CA GLU A 177 13.68 8.33 22.76
C GLU A 177 12.19 8.06 23.10
N GLN A 178 11.28 8.70 22.38
CA GLN A 178 9.84 8.44 22.54
C GLN A 178 9.49 6.98 22.25
N LEU A 179 10.03 6.40 21.17
CA LEU A 179 9.84 4.98 20.85
C LEU A 179 10.40 4.05 21.94
N ARG A 180 11.55 4.39 22.54
CA ARG A 180 12.12 3.60 23.64
C ARG A 180 11.21 3.59 24.86
N LYS A 181 10.72 4.76 25.27
CA LYS A 181 9.80 4.89 26.42
C LYS A 181 8.48 4.14 26.20
N VAL A 182 7.91 4.23 25.00
CA VAL A 182 6.69 3.48 24.65
C VAL A 182 6.96 1.97 24.70
N THR A 183 8.10 1.52 24.16
CA THR A 183 8.48 0.09 24.18
C THR A 183 8.66 -0.43 25.61
N GLU A 184 9.25 0.37 26.51
CA GLU A 184 9.39 0.02 27.93
C GLU A 184 8.03 -0.07 28.63
N GLN A 185 7.12 0.87 28.36
CA GLN A 185 5.76 0.83 28.93
C GLN A 185 4.99 -0.40 28.45
N ILE A 186 5.08 -0.75 27.17
CA ILE A 186 4.47 -1.98 26.62
C ILE A 186 5.06 -3.21 27.33
N SER A 187 6.38 -3.25 27.52
CA SER A 187 7.06 -4.35 28.22
C SER A 187 6.59 -4.48 29.68
N LEU A 188 6.48 -3.37 30.42
CA LEU A 188 6.00 -3.35 31.79
C LEU A 188 4.53 -3.78 31.90
N LEU A 189 3.67 -3.32 30.99
CA LEU A 189 2.27 -3.71 30.92
C LEU A 189 2.11 -5.20 30.58
N ALA A 190 2.94 -5.71 29.67
CA ALA A 190 3.00 -7.13 29.34
C ALA A 190 3.46 -7.98 30.54
N ALA A 191 4.49 -7.54 31.27
CA ALA A 191 4.99 -8.23 32.46
C ALA A 191 3.98 -8.21 33.63
N LYS A 192 3.25 -7.10 33.82
CA LYS A 192 2.16 -6.99 34.80
C LYS A 192 1.01 -7.95 34.47
N SER A 193 0.66 -8.09 33.19
CA SER A 193 -0.37 -9.05 32.75
C SER A 193 0.05 -10.50 33.02
N ARG A 194 1.30 -10.87 32.73
CA ARG A 194 1.85 -12.21 33.02
C ARG A 194 1.89 -12.55 34.53
N LYS A 195 2.10 -11.55 35.40
CA LYS A 195 2.05 -11.74 36.87
C LYS A 195 0.61 -11.90 37.39
N LYS A 196 -0.37 -11.25 36.76
CA LYS A 196 -1.81 -11.38 37.09
C LYS A 196 -2.33 -12.81 36.81
N ASP A 197 -1.87 -13.42 35.72
CA ASP A 197 -2.22 -14.81 35.37
C ASP A 197 -1.60 -15.85 36.31
N LYS A 198 -0.34 -15.66 36.73
CA LYS A 198 0.31 -16.53 37.74
C LYS A 198 -0.37 -16.45 39.12
N LYS A 199 -0.86 -15.27 39.54
CA LYS A 199 -1.57 -15.09 40.83
C LYS A 199 -2.99 -15.69 40.82
N LYS A 200 -3.69 -15.69 39.67
CA LYS A 200 -4.98 -16.40 39.50
C LYS A 200 -4.83 -17.92 39.56
N LYS A 201 -3.73 -18.47 39.01
CA LYS A 201 -3.45 -19.93 39.03
C LYS A 201 -3.16 -20.44 40.46
N HIS A 202 -2.46 -19.66 41.29
CA HIS A 202 -2.16 -20.06 42.68
C HIS A 202 -3.37 -19.95 43.63
N LYS A 203 -4.35 -19.09 43.35
CA LYS A 203 -5.59 -18.97 44.15
C LYS A 203 -6.62 -20.08 43.85
N LYS A 204 -6.53 -20.74 42.68
CA LYS A 204 -7.37 -21.88 42.29
C LYS A 204 -6.87 -23.22 42.87
N ALA A 205 -5.55 -23.36 43.06
CA ALA A 205 -4.95 -24.54 43.69
C ALA A 205 -5.21 -24.62 45.22
N LYS A 206 -5.30 -23.48 45.92
CA LYS A 206 -5.52 -23.44 47.38
C LYS A 206 -6.98 -23.64 47.82
N ARG A 207 -7.94 -23.75 46.88
CA ARG A 207 -9.38 -24.01 47.17
C ARG A 207 -9.80 -25.46 46.90
N GLY A 208 -8.97 -26.28 46.26
CA GLY A 208 -9.29 -27.68 45.94
C GLY A 208 -8.89 -28.70 46.99
N ASP A 209 -8.18 -28.29 48.05
CA ASP A 209 -7.57 -29.18 49.06
C ASP A 209 -8.31 -29.13 50.42
N LYS A 210 -9.57 -28.69 50.43
CA LYS A 210 -10.36 -28.54 51.69
C LYS A 210 -11.76 -29.16 51.64
N GLU A 211 -12.06 -29.97 50.63
CA GLU A 211 -13.37 -30.61 50.46
C GLU A 211 -13.24 -32.11 50.15
N GLU A 212 -12.32 -32.81 50.81
CA GLU A 212 -12.42 -34.27 51.00
C GLU A 212 -12.17 -34.56 52.49
N GLY A 213 -13.26 -34.69 53.23
CA GLY A 213 -13.19 -34.96 54.66
C GLY A 213 -14.45 -34.55 55.40
N ALA A 214 -15.60 -35.13 55.04
CA ALA A 214 -16.71 -35.44 55.94
C ALA A 214 -17.95 -35.83 55.13
N LYS A 215 -18.33 -37.12 55.18
CA LYS A 215 -19.63 -37.62 55.67
C LYS A 215 -19.89 -39.03 55.15
N GLU A 216 -19.55 -40.01 55.99
CA GLU A 216 -20.45 -41.15 56.23
C GLU A 216 -21.75 -40.63 56.87
N VAL A 217 -22.91 -41.16 56.46
CA VAL A 217 -23.88 -41.89 57.29
C VAL A 217 -25.16 -42.16 56.47
N LYS A 218 -25.33 -43.45 56.13
CA LYS A 218 -26.52 -44.31 56.20
C LYS A 218 -27.93 -43.72 55.99
N LEU A 219 -28.63 -44.23 54.97
CA LEU A 219 -30.06 -44.58 55.06
C LEU A 219 -30.39 -45.73 54.11
N GLU A 220 -30.91 -46.81 54.70
CA GLU A 220 -31.44 -48.02 54.05
C GLU A 220 -32.75 -47.73 53.32
N VAL A 221 -33.00 -48.39 52.17
CA VAL A 221 -34.15 -49.30 51.91
C VAL A 221 -33.86 -50.10 50.61
N GLU A 222 -34.13 -51.40 50.69
CA GLU A 222 -33.92 -52.55 49.79
C GLU A 222 -34.77 -52.58 48.47
N PRO A 223 -34.55 -53.58 47.56
CA PRO A 223 -34.59 -53.41 46.10
C PRO A 223 -35.76 -54.14 45.38
N SER A 224 -35.94 -53.89 44.08
CA SER A 224 -36.51 -54.91 43.17
C SER A 224 -36.21 -54.65 41.67
N GLY A 225 -35.64 -55.69 41.03
CA GLY A 225 -35.78 -56.07 39.61
C GLY A 225 -35.23 -55.14 38.52
N SER A 226 -34.84 -55.57 37.34
CA SER A 226 -34.63 -56.88 36.73
C SER A 226 -34.01 -56.61 35.35
N ALA A 227 -33.08 -57.46 34.94
CA ALA A 227 -32.76 -57.88 33.57
C ALA A 227 -32.60 -56.85 32.43
N GLY A 228 -31.41 -56.93 31.81
CA GLY A 228 -31.36 -57.41 30.42
C GLY A 228 -30.90 -56.42 29.35
N GLY A 229 -29.96 -56.86 28.51
CA GLY A 229 -29.79 -56.29 27.17
C GLY A 229 -28.36 -56.07 26.73
N ALA A 230 -27.64 -57.15 26.43
CA ALA A 230 -26.43 -57.12 25.63
C ALA A 230 -26.73 -56.69 24.18
N SER A 231 -25.85 -55.93 23.54
CA SER A 231 -25.26 -56.27 22.24
C SER A 231 -24.29 -55.18 21.75
N ASN A 232 -23.17 -55.66 21.23
CA ASN A 232 -21.97 -54.95 20.80
C ASN A 232 -22.05 -54.49 19.31
N PRO A 233 -21.06 -53.71 18.81
CA PRO A 233 -21.10 -52.93 17.56
C PRO A 233 -20.63 -53.73 16.32
N PRO A 234 -20.64 -53.14 15.10
CA PRO A 234 -19.42 -52.53 14.52
C PRO A 234 -19.71 -51.26 13.66
N ASP A 235 -18.84 -50.25 13.61
CA ASP A 235 -17.67 -50.04 12.72
C ASP A 235 -17.97 -50.10 11.20
N LEU A 236 -17.78 -48.96 10.48
CA LEU A 236 -16.98 -48.86 9.24
C LEU A 236 -17.20 -47.55 8.45
N ALA A 237 -16.07 -46.99 8.01
CA ALA A 237 -15.80 -46.22 6.77
C ALA A 237 -16.49 -44.85 6.61
N GLY A 238 -15.82 -43.77 6.18
CA GLY A 238 -14.73 -43.65 5.21
C GLY A 238 -15.27 -43.11 3.88
N LEU A 239 -14.48 -42.26 3.20
CA LEU A 239 -14.65 -41.58 1.89
C LEU A 239 -14.94 -40.07 2.03
N ALA A 240 -14.00 -39.17 1.76
CA ALA A 240 -13.33 -38.82 0.49
C ALA A 240 -14.28 -38.18 -0.54
N GLY A 241 -13.95 -36.94 -0.91
CA GLY A 241 -14.59 -36.10 -1.91
C GLY A 241 -13.99 -34.71 -1.86
#